data_AF-K1THF5-F1
#
_entry.id   AF-K1THF5-F1
#
_cell.length_a   1.000
_cell.length_b   1.000
_cell.length_c   1.000
_cell.angle_alpha   90.00
_cell.angle_beta   90.00
_cell.angle_gamma   90.00
#
_symmetry.space_group_name_H-M   'P 1'
#
loop_
_entity.id
_entity.type
_entity.pdbx_description
1 polymer ?
#
loop_
_entity_poly.entity_id
_entity_poly.type
_entity_poly.pdbx_seq_one_letter_code
_entity_poly.pdbx_strand_id
1 'polypeptide(L)'
;GNQEAVIRNVLEGKDTFVLMPTGGGKSLCYQLPALLMDGVAIIISPLIALMKNQVDAMRTFSAESGIAHFLNSSLNKTAVAQVRSDVMEGKTKLLYFAPESLTKEDNVAFLRKIKISFYAIDEAHCISEWGHDFRPEYRRIRPIINEIGQAPLIA
;
A
#
# COMPACT_ATOMS: atom_id res chain seq x y z
N GLY A 1 -0.02 11.82 20.33
CA GLY A 1 -1.22 11.06 19.92
C GLY A 1 -0.90 9.58 19.83
N ASN A 2 -1.86 8.72 19.47
CA ASN A 2 -1.66 7.26 19.44
C ASN A 2 -0.85 6.74 18.23
N GLN A 3 -0.41 7.63 17.33
CA GLN A 3 0.36 7.27 16.13
C GLN A 3 1.65 6.53 16.45
N GLU A 4 2.39 6.96 17.48
CA GLU A 4 3.67 6.33 17.83
C GLU A 4 3.49 4.85 18.19
N ALA A 5 2.48 4.52 19.00
CA ALA A 5 2.20 3.14 19.37
C ALA A 5 1.84 2.28 18.15
N VAL A 6 1.06 2.83 17.22
CA VAL A 6 0.71 2.16 15.95
C VAL A 6 1.97 1.93 15.11
N ILE A 7 2.80 2.96 14.93
CA ILE A 7 4.04 2.89 14.15
C ILE A 7 4.97 1.82 14.74
N ARG A 8 5.16 1.81 16.07
CA ARG A 8 5.99 0.82 16.75
C ARG A 8 5.48 -0.60 16.52
N ASN A 9 4.17 -0.84 16.61
CA ASN A 9 3.61 -2.17 16.34
C ASN A 9 3.91 -2.65 14.91
N VAL A 10 3.77 -1.78 13.91
CA VAL A 10 4.09 -2.12 12.51
C VAL A 10 5.57 -2.42 12.35
N LEU A 11 6.45 -1.59 12.92
CA LEU A 11 7.90 -1.79 12.91
C LEU A 11 8.34 -3.09 13.60
N GLU A 12 7.60 -3.53 14.62
CA GLU A 12 7.79 -4.81 15.32
C GLU A 12 7.21 -6.01 14.55
N GLY A 13 6.62 -5.79 13.37
CA GLY A 13 6.06 -6.83 12.51
C GLY A 13 4.71 -7.37 12.99
N LYS A 14 3.94 -6.59 13.75
CA LYS A 14 2.62 -7.00 14.28
C LYS A 14 1.48 -6.52 13.39
N ASP A 15 0.50 -7.40 13.18
CA ASP A 15 -0.79 -7.01 12.61
C ASP A 15 -1.45 -5.94 13.49
N THR A 16 -1.92 -4.85 12.88
CA THR A 16 -2.38 -3.66 13.59
C THR A 16 -3.67 -3.11 12.98
N PHE A 17 -4.70 -2.95 13.81
CA PHE A 17 -5.94 -2.28 13.42
C PHE A 17 -6.01 -0.86 13.99
N VAL A 18 -6.33 0.12 13.14
CA VAL A 18 -6.21 1.55 13.42
C VAL A 18 -7.53 2.25 13.14
N LEU A 19 -8.23 2.62 14.20
CA LEU A 19 -9.41 3.48 14.13
C LEU A 19 -9.03 4.93 14.40
N MET A 20 -8.97 5.74 13.35
CA MET A 20 -8.68 7.18 13.41
C MET A 20 -9.62 7.93 12.47
N PRO A 21 -10.08 9.14 12.83
CA PRO A 21 -10.87 9.97 11.94
C PRO A 21 -10.04 10.43 10.74
N THR A 22 -10.70 10.78 9.63
CA THR A 22 -10.06 11.42 8.47
C THR A 22 -9.31 12.68 8.91
N GLY A 23 -8.11 12.90 8.36
CA GLY A 23 -7.23 13.99 8.80
C GLY A 23 -6.52 13.73 10.14
N GLY A 24 -6.83 12.65 10.85
CA GLY A 24 -6.15 12.26 12.09
C GLY A 24 -4.71 11.76 11.91
N GLY A 25 -4.21 11.70 10.67
CA GLY A 25 -2.84 11.29 10.36
C GLY A 25 -2.64 9.78 10.25
N LYS A 26 -3.68 9.03 9.82
CA LYS A 26 -3.59 7.57 9.57
C LYS A 26 -2.49 7.23 8.56
N SER A 27 -2.32 8.03 7.50
CA SER A 27 -1.31 7.76 6.48
C SER A 27 0.11 7.74 7.02
N LEU A 28 0.43 8.58 8.00
CA LEU A 28 1.74 8.57 8.65
C LEU A 28 2.04 7.23 9.33
N CYS A 29 1.01 6.56 9.85
CA CYS A 29 1.13 5.27 10.53
C CYS A 29 1.62 4.13 9.63
N TYR A 30 1.45 4.23 8.30
CA TYR A 30 2.05 3.31 7.35
C TYR A 30 3.19 3.93 6.54
N GLN A 31 3.17 5.24 6.26
CA GLN A 31 4.22 5.88 5.46
C GLN A 31 5.58 5.88 6.17
N LEU A 32 5.62 6.18 7.47
CA LEU A 32 6.89 6.18 8.20
C LEU A 32 7.48 4.77 8.32
N PRO A 33 6.74 3.72 8.73
CA PRO A 33 7.26 2.36 8.69
C PRO A 33 7.74 1.93 7.30
N ALA A 34 7.04 2.32 6.23
CA ALA A 34 7.43 1.96 4.86
C ALA A 34 8.83 2.46 4.50
N LEU A 35 9.20 3.66 4.96
CA LEU A 35 10.53 4.23 4.74
C LEU A 35 11.63 3.54 5.56
N LEU A 36 11.29 3.07 6.77
CA LEU A 36 12.26 2.53 7.73
C LEU A 36 12.51 1.03 7.56
N MET A 37 11.48 0.27 7.19
CA MET A 37 11.57 -1.20 7.07
C MET A 37 12.22 -1.60 5.75
N ASP A 38 12.91 -2.73 5.73
CA ASP A 38 13.47 -3.28 4.48
C ASP A 38 12.35 -3.85 3.58
N GLY A 39 12.52 -3.70 2.27
CA GLY A 39 11.51 -4.02 1.27
C GLY A 39 10.53 -2.88 0.95
N VAL A 40 9.41 -3.26 0.35
CA VAL A 40 8.38 -2.35 -0.19
C VAL A 40 7.07 -2.55 0.55
N ALA A 41 6.46 -1.44 1.01
CA ALA A 41 5.11 -1.47 1.56
C ALA A 41 4.08 -1.48 0.43
N ILE A 42 3.08 -2.36 0.53
CA ILE A 42 1.99 -2.45 -0.44
C ILE A 42 0.76 -1.77 0.16
N ILE A 43 0.34 -0.64 -0.41
CA ILE A 43 -0.80 0.15 0.08
C ILE A 43 -1.99 -0.11 -0.84
N ILE A 44 -3.07 -0.67 -0.31
CA ILE A 44 -4.32 -0.88 -1.03
C ILE A 44 -5.28 0.24 -0.64
N SER A 45 -5.75 1.02 -1.60
CA SER A 45 -6.67 2.14 -1.36
C SER A 45 -7.69 2.24 -2.50
N PRO A 46 -8.96 2.60 -2.24
CA PRO A 46 -9.96 2.73 -3.29
C PRO A 46 -9.90 4.10 -4.00
N LEU A 47 -9.16 5.07 -3.45
CA LEU A 47 -9.20 6.46 -3.86
C LEU A 47 -8.00 6.81 -4.75
N ILE A 48 -8.12 6.56 -6.06
CA ILE A 48 -7.04 6.81 -7.04
C ILE A 48 -6.48 8.24 -6.97
N ALA A 49 -7.37 9.23 -6.82
CA ALA A 49 -6.95 10.64 -6.71
C ALA A 49 -6.11 10.90 -5.45
N LEU A 50 -6.47 10.26 -4.33
CA LEU A 50 -5.72 10.38 -3.07
C LEU A 50 -4.36 9.67 -3.18
N MET A 51 -4.32 8.50 -3.81
CA MET A 51 -3.06 7.78 -4.08
C MET A 51 -2.08 8.65 -4.87
N LYS A 52 -2.56 9.32 -5.93
CA LYS A 52 -1.73 10.22 -6.74
C LYS A 52 -1.18 11.37 -5.89
N ASN A 53 -2.03 12.04 -5.13
CA ASN A 53 -1.61 13.13 -4.24
C ASN A 53 -0.56 12.67 -3.22
N GLN A 54 -0.72 11.48 -2.64
CA GLN A 54 0.25 10.94 -1.68
C GLN A 54 1.58 10.59 -2.36
N VAL A 55 1.56 9.98 -3.55
CA VAL A 55 2.77 9.68 -4.32
C VAL A 55 3.51 10.96 -4.71
N ASP A 56 2.79 11.96 -5.22
CA ASP A 56 3.36 13.26 -5.62
C ASP A 56 3.98 13.99 -4.42
N ALA A 57 3.32 13.95 -3.25
CA ALA A 57 3.87 14.50 -2.01
C ALA A 57 5.17 13.76 -1.61
N MET A 58 5.16 12.43 -1.58
CA MET A 58 6.35 11.63 -1.23
C MET A 58 7.53 11.90 -2.16
N ARG A 59 7.28 12.06 -3.46
CA ARG A 59 8.30 12.39 -4.47
C ARG A 59 8.82 13.82 -4.35
N THR A 60 8.00 14.74 -3.83
CA THR A 60 8.43 16.13 -3.61
C THR A 60 9.40 16.24 -2.43
N PHE A 61 9.20 15.42 -1.39
CA PHE A 61 10.06 15.41 -0.21
C PHE A 61 11.32 14.53 -0.36
N SER A 62 11.41 13.76 -1.45
CA SER A 62 12.53 12.86 -1.73
C SER A 62 13.37 13.39 -2.88
N ALA A 63 14.68 13.16 -2.84
CA ALA A 63 15.55 13.36 -4.00
C ALA A 63 15.30 12.32 -5.10
N GLU A 64 14.66 11.20 -4.75
CA GLU A 64 14.39 10.07 -5.63
C GLU A 64 12.91 10.02 -6.02
N SER A 65 12.62 10.24 -7.30
CA SER A 65 11.27 10.10 -7.86
C SER A 65 10.75 8.65 -7.78
N GLY A 66 11.65 7.68 -7.65
CA GLY A 66 11.34 6.24 -7.53
C GLY A 66 10.83 5.79 -6.16
N ILE A 67 10.82 6.68 -5.16
CA ILE A 67 10.53 6.32 -3.75
C ILE A 67 9.10 5.81 -3.54
N ALA A 68 8.15 6.32 -4.32
CA ALA A 68 6.74 6.00 -4.25
C ALA A 68 6.15 5.87 -5.65
N HIS A 69 5.30 4.88 -5.85
CA HIS A 69 4.60 4.63 -7.11
C HIS A 69 3.17 4.19 -6.86
N PHE A 70 2.33 4.29 -7.89
CA PHE A 70 1.04 3.62 -7.93
C PHE A 70 0.97 2.68 -9.14
N LEU A 71 0.18 1.61 -9.04
CA LEU A 71 -0.16 0.71 -10.13
C LEU A 71 -1.68 0.59 -10.23
N ASN A 72 -2.23 1.16 -11.30
CA ASN A 72 -3.65 1.12 -11.63
C ASN A 72 -3.85 1.05 -13.16
N SER A 73 -5.11 1.05 -13.59
CA SER A 73 -5.49 0.97 -15.00
C SER A 73 -5.17 2.23 -15.83
N SER A 74 -4.81 3.36 -15.22
CA SER A 74 -4.50 4.59 -15.97
C SER A 74 -3.07 4.63 -16.52
N LEU A 75 -2.20 3.71 -16.09
CA LEU A 75 -0.81 3.67 -16.56
C LEU A 75 -0.68 2.90 -17.88
N ASN A 76 0.14 3.44 -18.78
CA ASN A 76 0.54 2.74 -20.00
C ASN A 76 1.64 1.69 -19.70
N LYS A 77 1.90 0.83 -20.69
CA LYS A 77 2.88 -0.27 -20.56
C LYS A 77 4.28 0.21 -20.15
N THR A 78 4.74 1.32 -20.70
CA THR A 78 6.06 1.90 -20.39
C THR A 78 6.15 2.36 -18.94
N ALA A 79 5.12 3.05 -18.44
CA ALA A 79 5.07 3.50 -17.05
C ALA A 79 4.99 2.32 -16.08
N VAL A 80 4.22 1.28 -16.41
CA VAL A 80 4.18 0.04 -15.61
C VAL A 80 5.56 -0.64 -15.58
N ALA A 81 6.26 -0.72 -16.71
CA ALA A 81 7.59 -1.30 -16.78
C ALA A 81 8.60 -0.52 -15.92
N GLN A 82 8.54 0.82 -15.95
CA GLN A 82 9.39 1.67 -15.11
C GLN A 82 9.14 1.42 -13.63
N VAL A 83 7.87 1.43 -13.20
CA VAL A 83 7.49 1.14 -11.80
C VAL A 83 8.04 -0.21 -11.36
N ARG A 84 7.90 -1.25 -12.20
CA ARG A 84 8.43 -2.58 -11.89
C ARG A 84 9.96 -2.58 -11.79
N SER A 85 10.66 -1.85 -12.64
CA SER A 85 12.12 -1.71 -12.57
C SER A 85 12.54 -1.06 -11.25
N ASP A 86 11.94 0.08 -10.90
CA ASP A 86 12.29 0.84 -9.68
C ASP A 86 12.05 0.00 -8.41
N VAL A 87 10.99 -0.80 -8.39
CA VAL A 87 10.69 -1.74 -7.30
C VAL A 87 11.73 -2.87 -7.24
N MET A 88 12.09 -3.48 -8.37
CA MET A 88 13.08 -4.57 -8.41
C MET A 88 14.49 -4.09 -8.06
N GLU A 89 14.81 -2.83 -8.36
CA GLU A 89 16.06 -2.17 -8.01
C GLU A 89 16.09 -1.70 -6.54
N GLY A 90 15.00 -1.85 -5.79
CA GLY A 90 14.92 -1.50 -4.37
C GLY A 90 14.76 0.00 -4.10
N LYS A 91 14.46 0.82 -5.11
CA LYS A 91 14.25 2.27 -4.97
C LYS A 91 12.90 2.59 -4.34
N THR A 92 11.89 1.79 -4.64
CA THR A 92 10.52 2.03 -4.19
C THR A 92 10.30 1.54 -2.77
N LYS A 93 9.80 2.41 -1.90
CA LYS A 93 9.41 2.09 -0.51
C LYS A 93 7.89 2.00 -0.36
N LEU A 94 7.13 2.75 -1.17
CA LEU A 94 5.66 2.72 -1.16
C LEU A 94 5.11 2.38 -2.54
N LEU A 95 4.34 1.30 -2.63
CA LEU A 95 3.66 0.92 -3.86
C LEU A 95 2.15 0.84 -3.63
N TYR A 96 1.44 1.79 -4.22
CA TYR A 96 0.00 1.93 -4.09
C TYR A 96 -0.74 1.12 -5.16
N PHE A 97 -1.78 0.39 -4.77
CA PHE A 97 -2.66 -0.36 -5.65
C PHE A 97 -4.12 0.02 -5.42
N ALA A 98 -4.87 0.09 -6.52
CA ALA A 98 -6.31 -0.05 -6.46
C ALA A 98 -6.66 -1.54 -6.27
N PRO A 99 -7.70 -1.91 -5.49
CA PRO A 99 -8.03 -3.30 -5.18
C PRO A 99 -8.15 -4.20 -6.42
N GLU A 100 -8.81 -3.72 -7.47
CA GLU A 100 -9.01 -4.43 -8.74
C GLU A 100 -7.72 -4.61 -9.54
N SER A 101 -6.72 -3.75 -9.33
CA SER A 101 -5.41 -3.86 -9.98
C SER A 101 -4.51 -4.84 -9.24
N LEU A 102 -4.61 -4.93 -7.91
CA LEU A 102 -3.88 -5.92 -7.12
C LEU A 102 -4.26 -7.35 -7.53
N THR A 103 -5.53 -7.58 -7.90
CA THR A 103 -6.05 -8.92 -8.17
C THR A 103 -5.64 -9.51 -9.52
N LYS A 104 -4.89 -8.77 -10.35
CA LYS A 104 -4.45 -9.24 -11.66
C LYS A 104 -3.28 -10.20 -11.52
N GLU A 105 -3.35 -11.34 -12.22
CA GLU A 105 -2.33 -12.41 -12.15
C GLU A 105 -0.91 -11.89 -12.39
N ASP A 106 -0.71 -11.02 -13.39
CA ASP A 106 0.59 -10.42 -13.68
C ASP A 106 1.16 -9.61 -12.50
N ASN A 107 0.30 -8.96 -11.71
CA ASN A 107 0.72 -8.18 -10.55
C ASN A 107 1.01 -9.09 -9.36
N VAL A 108 0.19 -10.13 -9.14
CA VAL A 108 0.47 -11.15 -8.13
C VAL A 108 1.80 -11.85 -8.41
N ALA A 109 2.02 -12.30 -9.64
CA ALA A 109 3.26 -12.94 -10.07
C ALA A 109 4.49 -12.03 -9.95
N PHE A 110 4.32 -10.73 -10.15
CA PHE A 110 5.36 -9.73 -9.91
C PHE A 110 5.64 -9.55 -8.41
N LEU A 111 4.61 -9.36 -7.60
CA LEU A 111 4.76 -9.10 -6.16
C LEU A 111 5.36 -10.31 -5.40
N ARG A 112 5.16 -11.54 -5.90
CA ARG A 112 5.83 -12.74 -5.37
C ARG A 112 7.36 -12.73 -5.50
N LYS A 113 7.92 -11.85 -6.32
CA LYS A 113 9.37 -11.76 -6.59
C LYS A 113 10.09 -10.71 -5.74
N ILE A 114 9.34 -9.90 -4.99
CA ILE A 114 9.89 -8.76 -4.26
C ILE A 114 9.80 -8.99 -2.75
N LYS A 115 10.67 -8.32 -2.00
CA LYS A 115 10.58 -8.30 -0.54
C LYS A 115 9.52 -7.29 -0.12
N ILE A 116 8.42 -7.78 0.45
CA ILE A 116 7.36 -6.96 0.99
C ILE A 116 7.65 -6.68 2.47
N SER A 117 7.59 -5.41 2.86
CA SER A 117 7.78 -5.01 4.25
C SER A 117 6.52 -5.26 5.08
N PHE A 118 5.37 -4.81 4.57
CA PHE A 118 4.04 -5.04 5.12
C PHE A 118 2.95 -4.61 4.11
N TYR A 119 1.70 -4.94 4.43
CA TYR A 119 0.52 -4.51 3.69
C TYR A 119 -0.26 -3.46 4.48
N ALA A 120 -0.72 -2.40 3.81
CA ALA A 120 -1.63 -1.42 4.37
C ALA A 120 -2.95 -1.42 3.61
N ILE A 121 -4.07 -1.59 4.31
CA ILE A 121 -5.42 -1.47 3.73
C ILE A 121 -6.00 -0.14 4.20
N ASP A 122 -6.03 0.83 3.30
CA ASP A 122 -6.72 2.10 3.56
C ASP A 122 -8.23 1.93 3.35
N GLU A 123 -9.03 2.75 4.02
CA GLU A 123 -10.50 2.66 4.00
C GLU A 123 -11.03 1.22 4.22
N ALA A 124 -10.44 0.49 5.17
CA ALA A 124 -10.78 -0.91 5.46
C ALA A 124 -12.27 -1.15 5.76
N HIS A 125 -13.01 -0.10 6.13
CA HIS A 125 -14.46 -0.16 6.32
C HIS A 125 -15.23 -0.55 5.03
N CYS A 126 -14.65 -0.36 3.84
CA CYS A 126 -15.22 -0.76 2.55
C CYS A 126 -15.50 -2.27 2.43
N ILE A 127 -14.92 -3.11 3.31
CA ILE A 127 -15.19 -4.56 3.33
C ILE A 127 -16.59 -4.90 3.86
N SER A 128 -17.19 -4.03 4.67
CA SER A 128 -18.46 -4.28 5.35
C SER A 128 -19.65 -3.93 4.44
N GLU A 129 -20.54 -4.90 4.22
CA GLU A 129 -21.81 -4.69 3.49
C GLU A 129 -22.76 -3.70 4.18
N TRP A 130 -22.56 -3.48 5.47
CA TRP A 130 -23.32 -2.51 6.27
C TRP A 130 -22.66 -1.14 6.30
N GLY A 131 -21.47 -1.01 5.70
CA GLY A 131 -20.78 0.26 5.49
C GLY A 131 -21.41 1.04 4.34
N HIS A 132 -21.32 2.36 4.41
CA HIS A 132 -21.88 3.26 3.38
C HIS A 132 -21.12 3.18 2.03
N ASP A 133 -19.87 2.69 2.04
CA ASP A 133 -18.99 2.57 0.87
C ASP A 133 -18.55 1.11 0.63
N PHE A 134 -19.48 0.15 0.69
CA PHE A 134 -19.17 -1.26 0.44
C PHE A 134 -18.56 -1.48 -0.95
N ARG A 135 -17.41 -2.19 -0.99
CA ARG A 135 -16.70 -2.58 -2.22
C ARG A 135 -16.42 -4.09 -2.19
N PRO A 136 -17.12 -4.90 -3.01
CA PRO A 136 -16.93 -6.36 -3.04
C PRO A 136 -15.47 -6.81 -3.22
N GLU A 137 -14.67 -6.01 -3.94
CA GLU A 137 -13.25 -6.28 -4.22
C GLU A 137 -12.40 -6.37 -2.95
N TYR A 138 -12.79 -5.69 -1.87
CA TYR A 138 -12.07 -5.73 -0.59
C TYR A 138 -12.04 -7.12 0.04
N ARG A 139 -13.08 -7.94 -0.21
CA ARG A 139 -13.13 -9.33 0.27
C ARG A 139 -12.04 -10.20 -0.35
N ARG A 140 -11.55 -9.83 -1.54
CA ARG A 140 -10.49 -10.57 -2.24
C ARG A 140 -9.09 -10.16 -1.80
N ILE A 141 -8.93 -9.07 -1.04
CA ILE A 141 -7.62 -8.58 -0.61
C ILE A 141 -6.90 -9.63 0.24
N ARG A 142 -7.55 -10.18 1.28
CA ARG A 142 -6.90 -11.14 2.20
C ARG A 142 -6.45 -12.43 1.48
N PRO A 143 -7.29 -13.10 0.66
CA PRO A 143 -6.84 -14.24 -0.14
C PRO A 143 -5.62 -13.93 -1.03
N ILE A 144 -5.61 -12.77 -1.69
CA ILE A 144 -4.54 -12.41 -2.62
C ILE A 144 -3.25 -12.04 -1.91
N ILE A 145 -3.32 -11.31 -0.79
CA ILE A 145 -2.15 -11.04 0.04
C ILE A 145 -1.50 -12.36 0.48
N ASN A 146 -2.30 -13.35 0.90
CA ASN A 146 -1.80 -14.67 1.28
C ASN A 146 -1.13 -15.43 0.10
N GLU A 147 -1.61 -15.22 -1.13
CA GLU A 147 -1.00 -15.78 -2.34
C GLU A 147 0.32 -15.11 -2.72
N ILE A 148 0.41 -13.79 -2.50
CA ILE A 148 1.63 -13.01 -2.75
C ILE A 148 2.73 -13.37 -1.74
N GLY A 149 2.40 -13.36 -0.45
CA GLY A 149 3.35 -13.65 0.62
C GLY A 149 2.84 -13.18 1.99
N GLN A 150 3.30 -13.84 3.05
CA GLN A 150 2.96 -13.41 4.40
C GLN A 150 3.85 -12.23 4.82
N ALA A 151 3.21 -11.13 5.19
CA ALA A 151 3.84 -9.98 5.83
C ALA A 151 2.82 -9.33 6.80
N PRO A 152 3.26 -8.48 7.73
CA PRO A 152 2.38 -7.78 8.65
C PRO A 152 1.30 -6.98 7.92
N LEU A 153 0.15 -6.82 8.55
CA LEU A 153 -0.98 -6.06 8.00
C LEU A 153 -1.36 -4.89 8.91
N ILE A 154 -1.52 -3.69 8.32
CA ILE A 154 -2.18 -2.55 8.96
C ILE A 154 -3.49 -2.21 8.24
N ALA A 155 -4.57 -1.95 8.98
CA ALA A 155 -5.90 -1.59 8.46
C ALA A 155 -6.59 -0.52 9.32
#